data_AF-A0A4P9YSE0-F1
#
_entry.id   AF-A0A4P9YSE0-F1
#
_cell.length_a   1.000
_cell.length_b   1.000
_cell.length_c   1.000
_cell.angle_alpha   90.00
_cell.angle_beta   90.00
_cell.angle_gamma   90.00
#
_symmetry.space_group_name_H-M   'P 1'
#
loop_
_entity.id
_entity.type
_entity.pdbx_description
1 polymer ?
#
loop_
_entity_poly.entity_id
_entity_poly.type
_entity_poly.pdbx_seq_one_letter_code
_entity_poly.pdbx_strand_id
1 'polypeptide(L)'
;MSTRPKEHVEFASRIQEQGASVVEADLAAQVSQLYEQRRKEHRELNQELLQLFGIPYIVAPTEAEAQCATLVQLGLVDGVVTDDSDIFLFGGTAVYRHVFQSHRHVDDYTDGIPGIGRVTAMEVLSEWQGPHGLAAFRDWLIAAEQGAHTQAEIDAENAIRRRLISIDPAFPDPRVAAAYTSPNVDDSPESFQRELPDLDGIRWYMSRKVDWEQAKVDERVLPIIRRLNEFKKESQAQLDRYFRIDSERLKTTQTSSRVRKAVARLMPAANAAARPGAKKQRTRIGQIIQL
;
A
#
# COMPACT_ATOMS: atom_id res chain seq x y z
N MET A 1 38.67 0.80 -27.75
CA MET A 1 40.07 0.86 -27.25
C MET A 1 40.09 1.75 -26.01
N SER A 2 40.89 1.34 -25.01
CA SER A 2 40.73 1.59 -23.58
C SER A 2 40.94 3.05 -23.13
N THR A 3 39.89 3.72 -22.61
CA THR A 3 39.96 5.02 -21.91
C THR A 3 40.44 4.89 -20.45
N ARG A 4 40.39 3.68 -19.89
CA ARG A 4 40.70 3.36 -18.49
C ARG A 4 42.06 3.87 -17.96
N PRO A 5 43.19 3.88 -18.72
CA PRO A 5 44.48 4.25 -18.14
C PRO A 5 44.59 5.72 -17.72
N LYS A 6 43.86 6.63 -18.39
CA LYS A 6 43.95 8.07 -18.12
C LYS A 6 43.15 8.49 -16.88
N GLU A 7 41.96 7.90 -16.72
CA GLU A 7 41.07 8.16 -15.57
C GLU A 7 41.69 7.74 -14.23
N HIS A 8 42.42 6.61 -14.21
CA HIS A 8 43.11 6.16 -13.01
C HIS A 8 44.28 7.08 -12.61
N VAL A 9 44.98 7.67 -13.58
CA VAL A 9 46.10 8.60 -13.33
C VAL A 9 45.57 9.94 -12.81
N GLU A 10 44.49 10.45 -13.38
CA GLU A 10 43.81 11.68 -12.91
C GLU A 10 43.22 11.50 -11.50
N PHE A 11 42.61 10.35 -11.23
CA PHE A 11 42.05 10.03 -9.91
C PHE A 11 43.15 9.92 -8.84
N ALA A 12 44.28 9.28 -9.14
CA ALA A 12 45.41 9.18 -8.23
C ALA A 12 46.02 10.57 -7.92
N SER A 13 46.15 11.45 -8.94
CA SER A 13 46.62 12.83 -8.73
C SER A 13 45.66 13.61 -7.83
N ARG A 14 44.35 13.44 -8.01
CA ARG A 14 43.32 14.11 -7.20
C ARG A 14 43.35 13.69 -5.74
N ILE A 15 43.49 12.39 -5.45
CA ILE A 15 43.64 11.91 -4.07
C ILE A 15 44.89 12.50 -3.41
N GLN A 16 45.98 12.63 -4.18
CA GLN A 16 47.25 13.16 -3.69
C GLN A 16 47.18 14.68 -3.42
N GLU A 17 46.39 15.43 -4.20
CA GLU A 17 46.24 16.89 -4.07
C GLU A 17 45.16 17.32 -3.06
N GLN A 18 44.03 16.62 -2.98
CA GLN A 18 42.84 17.04 -2.23
C GLN A 18 42.59 16.21 -0.95
N GLY A 19 43.30 15.09 -0.79
CA GLY A 19 43.10 14.14 0.31
C GLY A 19 41.92 13.21 0.08
N ALA A 20 42.03 11.96 0.52
CA ALA A 20 41.06 10.89 0.24
C ALA A 20 39.64 11.19 0.76
N SER A 21 39.50 11.85 1.92
CA SER A 21 38.19 12.15 2.53
C SER A 21 37.39 13.20 1.74
N VAL A 22 38.05 14.18 1.14
CA VAL A 22 37.39 15.22 0.32
C VAL A 22 36.91 14.62 -1.00
N VAL A 23 37.73 13.79 -1.63
CA VAL A 23 37.37 13.09 -2.87
C VAL A 23 36.20 12.13 -2.65
N GLU A 24 36.15 11.43 -1.51
CA GLU A 24 35.04 10.54 -1.17
C GLU A 24 33.73 11.30 -0.92
N ALA A 25 33.79 12.43 -0.19
CA ALA A 25 32.64 13.29 0.02
C ALA A 25 32.10 13.90 -1.29
N ASP A 26 33.00 14.38 -2.16
CA ASP A 26 32.64 14.93 -3.47
C ASP A 26 32.04 13.86 -4.40
N LEU A 27 32.54 12.62 -4.35
CA LEU A 27 31.99 11.50 -5.11
C LEU A 27 30.60 11.12 -4.58
N ALA A 28 30.42 11.05 -3.26
CA ALA A 28 29.13 10.76 -2.63
C ALA A 28 28.08 11.83 -3.00
N ALA A 29 28.46 13.12 -2.99
CA ALA A 29 27.59 14.21 -3.40
C ALA A 29 27.17 14.10 -4.87
N GLN A 30 28.11 13.81 -5.78
CA GLN A 30 27.81 13.60 -7.21
C GLN A 30 26.88 12.41 -7.44
N VAL A 31 27.12 11.30 -6.75
CA VAL A 31 26.28 10.11 -6.82
C VAL A 31 24.85 10.43 -6.34
N SER A 32 24.71 11.12 -5.21
CA SER A 32 23.40 11.57 -4.69
C SER A 32 22.66 12.45 -5.69
N GLN A 33 23.36 13.43 -6.29
CA GLN A 33 22.79 14.33 -7.29
C GLN A 33 22.30 13.58 -8.53
N LEU A 34 23.08 12.61 -9.03
CA LEU A 34 22.68 11.76 -10.16
C LEU A 34 21.45 10.90 -9.84
N TYR A 35 21.36 10.38 -8.61
CA TYR A 35 20.17 9.63 -8.16
C TYR A 35 18.93 10.51 -8.09
N GLU A 36 19.04 11.72 -7.55
CA GLU A 36 17.93 12.68 -7.50
C GLU A 36 17.45 13.08 -8.89
N GLN A 37 18.39 13.35 -9.81
CA GLN A 37 18.07 13.66 -11.19
C GLN A 37 17.31 12.51 -11.85
N ARG A 38 17.82 11.27 -11.73
CA ARG A 38 17.14 10.08 -12.27
C ARG A 38 15.75 9.90 -11.66
N ARG A 39 15.61 10.08 -10.34
CA ARG A 39 14.29 10.00 -9.67
C ARG A 39 13.32 11.04 -10.23
N LYS A 40 13.79 12.26 -10.48
CA LYS A 40 12.97 13.32 -11.07
C LYS A 40 12.49 12.95 -12.49
N GLU A 41 13.41 12.52 -13.35
CA GLU A 41 13.09 12.08 -14.70
C GLU A 41 12.07 10.92 -14.70
N HIS A 42 12.26 9.91 -13.84
CA HIS A 42 11.32 8.81 -13.69
C HIS A 42 9.94 9.26 -13.22
N ARG A 43 9.86 10.22 -12.29
CA ARG A 43 8.57 10.78 -11.85
C ARG A 43 7.84 11.48 -13.00
N GLU A 44 8.54 12.31 -13.76
CA GLU A 44 7.96 13.04 -14.90
C GLU A 44 7.42 12.08 -15.96
N LEU A 45 8.20 11.04 -16.31
CA LEU A 45 7.77 9.98 -17.23
C LEU A 45 6.51 9.25 -16.74
N ASN A 46 6.46 8.90 -15.45
CA ASN A 46 5.29 8.22 -14.89
C ASN A 46 4.06 9.12 -14.87
N GLN A 47 4.23 10.41 -14.56
CA GLN A 47 3.13 11.39 -14.57
C GLN A 47 2.57 11.58 -15.99
N GLU A 48 3.43 11.75 -17.00
CA GLU A 48 3.01 11.83 -18.40
C GLU A 48 2.23 10.58 -18.81
N LEU A 49 2.70 9.39 -18.42
CA LEU A 49 2.02 8.13 -18.69
C LEU A 49 0.63 8.07 -18.02
N LEU A 50 0.50 8.49 -16.76
CA LEU A 50 -0.78 8.51 -16.05
C LEU A 50 -1.79 9.45 -16.73
N GLN A 51 -1.34 10.63 -17.18
CA GLN A 51 -2.17 11.57 -17.94
C GLN A 51 -2.67 10.95 -19.24
N LEU A 52 -1.79 10.28 -20.00
CA LEU A 52 -2.16 9.60 -21.23
C LEU A 52 -3.20 8.47 -21.00
N PHE A 53 -3.18 7.83 -19.84
CA PHE A 53 -4.20 6.85 -19.43
C PHE A 53 -5.47 7.47 -18.81
N GLY A 54 -5.52 8.80 -18.66
CA GLY A 54 -6.62 9.51 -18.00
C GLY A 54 -6.79 9.14 -16.53
N ILE A 55 -5.69 8.73 -15.88
CA ILE A 55 -5.66 8.36 -14.45
C ILE A 55 -5.24 9.60 -13.64
N PRO A 56 -6.10 10.10 -12.74
CA PRO A 56 -5.78 11.24 -11.91
C PRO A 56 -4.66 10.88 -10.93
N TYR A 57 -3.77 11.84 -10.69
CA TYR A 57 -2.75 11.76 -9.65
C TYR A 57 -2.63 13.12 -8.97
N ILE A 58 -2.11 13.11 -7.75
CA ILE A 58 -1.74 14.30 -6.98
C ILE A 58 -0.30 14.16 -6.51
N VAL A 59 0.32 15.29 -6.20
CA VAL A 59 1.65 15.32 -5.59
C VAL A 59 1.47 15.64 -4.11
N ALA A 60 1.80 14.68 -3.25
CA ALA A 60 1.77 14.91 -1.81
C ALA A 60 2.77 16.00 -1.41
N PRO A 61 2.44 16.88 -0.44
CA PRO A 61 3.38 17.90 0.03
C PRO A 61 4.62 17.32 0.71
N THR A 62 4.46 16.18 1.40
CA THR A 62 5.53 15.48 2.10
C THR A 62 5.48 13.97 1.83
N GLU A 63 4.77 13.21 2.65
CA GLU A 63 4.70 11.75 2.55
C GLU A 63 3.47 11.27 1.78
N ALA A 64 3.66 10.27 0.92
CA ALA A 64 2.59 9.75 0.07
C ALA A 64 1.57 8.96 0.90
N GLU A 65 2.00 8.13 1.85
CA GLU A 65 1.12 7.38 2.75
C GLU A 65 0.27 8.33 3.60
N ALA A 66 0.86 9.43 4.09
CA ALA A 66 0.14 10.43 4.87
C ALA A 66 -1.01 11.07 4.06
N GLN A 67 -0.71 11.45 2.81
CA GLN A 67 -1.74 11.97 1.91
C GLN A 67 -2.82 10.92 1.62
N CYS A 68 -2.43 9.66 1.39
CA CYS A 68 -3.38 8.58 1.11
C CYS A 68 -4.29 8.27 2.31
N ALA A 69 -3.75 8.28 3.53
CA ALA A 69 -4.55 8.15 4.75
C ALA A 69 -5.59 9.28 4.86
N THR A 70 -5.18 10.51 4.57
CA THR A 70 -6.06 11.68 4.57
C THR A 70 -7.18 11.55 3.54
N LEU A 71 -6.89 11.09 2.32
CA LEU A 71 -7.90 10.86 1.28
C LEU A 71 -8.97 9.83 1.71
N VAL A 72 -8.57 8.77 2.42
CA VAL A 72 -9.52 7.79 2.97
C VAL A 72 -10.39 8.43 4.06
N GLN A 73 -9.78 9.21 4.96
CA GLN A 73 -10.50 9.89 6.05
C GLN A 73 -11.51 10.92 5.52
N LEU A 74 -11.18 11.63 4.44
CA LEU A 74 -12.08 12.54 3.73
C LEU A 74 -13.17 11.81 2.93
N GLY A 75 -13.08 10.50 2.78
CA GLY A 75 -14.02 9.70 1.98
C GLY A 75 -13.90 9.93 0.47
N LEU A 76 -12.76 10.46 0.00
CA LEU A 76 -12.47 10.67 -1.42
C LEU A 76 -12.05 9.37 -2.12
N VAL A 77 -11.55 8.39 -1.35
CA VAL A 77 -11.18 7.06 -1.83
C VAL A 77 -11.64 5.98 -0.84
N ASP A 78 -11.96 4.78 -1.35
CA ASP A 78 -12.44 3.66 -0.53
C ASP A 78 -11.30 2.91 0.20
N GLY A 79 -10.05 3.14 -0.20
CA GLY A 79 -8.87 2.55 0.43
C GLY A 79 -7.59 2.80 -0.33
N VAL A 80 -6.48 2.41 0.30
CA VAL A 80 -5.11 2.65 -0.16
C VAL A 80 -4.47 1.34 -0.58
N VAL A 81 -3.83 1.32 -1.75
CA VAL A 81 -2.98 0.20 -2.16
C VAL A 81 -1.54 0.57 -1.83
N THR A 82 -0.98 -0.03 -0.78
CA THR A 82 0.43 0.15 -0.41
C THR A 82 0.96 -1.11 0.28
N ASP A 83 2.25 -1.37 0.06
CA ASP A 83 3.01 -2.38 0.80
C ASP A 83 3.77 -1.78 1.99
N ASP A 84 3.70 -0.45 2.19
CA ASP A 84 4.28 0.22 3.35
C ASP A 84 3.33 0.13 4.56
N SER A 85 3.90 -0.11 5.75
CA SER A 85 3.15 -0.16 7.01
C SER A 85 2.94 1.21 7.64
N ASP A 86 3.70 2.23 7.24
CA ASP A 86 3.63 3.58 7.79
C ASP A 86 2.25 4.22 7.60
N ILE A 87 1.50 3.75 6.61
CA ILE A 87 0.10 4.11 6.39
C ILE A 87 -0.78 3.97 7.64
N PHE A 88 -0.50 3.00 8.52
CA PHE A 88 -1.26 2.83 9.76
C PHE A 88 -0.92 3.89 10.80
N LEU A 89 0.33 4.35 10.83
CA LEU A 89 0.77 5.42 11.73
C LEU A 89 0.14 6.77 11.34
N PHE A 90 -0.09 6.98 10.04
CA PHE A 90 -0.84 8.14 9.52
C PHE A 90 -2.38 7.99 9.62
N GLY A 91 -2.89 6.90 10.19
CA GLY A 91 -4.32 6.70 10.41
C GLY A 91 -5.09 6.12 9.22
N GLY A 92 -4.42 5.40 8.31
CA GLY A 92 -5.06 4.63 7.26
C GLY A 92 -5.82 3.43 7.81
N THR A 93 -7.07 3.25 7.38
CA THR A 93 -7.99 2.21 7.90
C THR A 93 -8.30 1.11 6.88
N ALA A 94 -8.34 1.44 5.59
CA ALA A 94 -8.62 0.51 4.50
C ALA A 94 -7.36 0.37 3.62
N VAL A 95 -6.56 -0.66 3.88
CA VAL A 95 -5.27 -0.88 3.21
C VAL A 95 -5.23 -2.22 2.49
N TYR A 96 -4.84 -2.21 1.21
CA TYR A 96 -4.70 -3.37 0.35
C TYR A 96 -3.22 -3.63 0.06
N ARG A 97 -2.67 -4.70 0.64
CA ARG A 97 -1.28 -5.13 0.47
C ARG A 97 -1.16 -6.23 -0.59
N HIS A 98 -0.02 -6.32 -1.26
CA HIS A 98 0.36 -7.36 -2.22
C HIS A 98 -0.53 -7.44 -3.47
N VAL A 99 -1.08 -6.31 -3.92
CA VAL A 99 -1.96 -6.28 -5.10
C VAL A 99 -1.23 -6.72 -6.38
N PHE A 100 0.09 -6.51 -6.45
CA PHE A 100 0.89 -6.79 -7.64
C PHE A 100 2.02 -7.82 -7.40
N GLN A 101 2.19 -8.31 -6.18
CA GLN A 101 3.28 -9.23 -5.83
C GLN A 101 2.85 -10.69 -5.94
N SER A 102 3.67 -11.52 -6.58
CA SER A 102 3.47 -12.98 -6.67
C SER A 102 4.07 -13.75 -5.47
N HIS A 103 4.90 -13.08 -4.66
CA HIS A 103 5.52 -13.66 -3.46
C HIS A 103 5.16 -12.84 -2.21
N ARG A 104 5.09 -13.48 -1.05
CA ARG A 104 4.90 -12.81 0.24
C ARG A 104 6.25 -12.73 0.94
N HIS A 105 6.87 -11.57 0.92
CA HIS A 105 8.02 -11.28 1.79
C HIS A 105 7.57 -10.33 2.89
N VAL A 106 8.15 -10.52 4.08
CA VAL A 106 8.03 -9.63 5.22
C VAL A 106 9.31 -8.83 5.25
N ASP A 107 9.19 -7.53 5.02
CA ASP A 107 10.30 -6.59 5.10
C ASP A 107 10.20 -5.85 6.45
N ASP A 108 11.35 -5.62 7.08
CA ASP A 108 11.49 -4.79 8.29
C ASP A 108 12.02 -3.42 7.85
N TYR A 109 11.31 -2.35 8.18
CA TYR A 109 11.51 -1.01 7.59
C TYR A 109 12.25 -0.03 8.51
N THR A 110 12.71 -0.46 9.69
CA THR A 110 13.40 0.44 10.62
C THR A 110 14.65 -0.20 11.20
N ASP A 111 15.75 0.55 11.26
CA ASP A 111 16.96 0.13 11.99
C ASP A 111 16.72 0.01 13.51
N GLY A 112 15.56 0.49 13.99
CA GLY A 112 15.03 0.26 15.33
C GLY A 112 16.01 0.64 16.44
N ILE A 113 15.76 0.11 17.64
CA ILE A 113 16.82 0.03 18.66
C ILE A 113 17.50 -1.33 18.46
N PRO A 114 18.84 -1.38 18.27
CA PRO A 114 19.55 -2.64 18.11
C PRO A 114 19.22 -3.64 19.23
N GLY A 115 18.78 -4.84 18.86
CA GLY A 115 18.39 -5.88 19.81
C GLY A 115 16.93 -5.83 20.28
N ILE A 116 16.16 -4.79 19.90
CA ILE A 116 14.71 -4.74 20.11
C ILE A 116 14.00 -5.22 18.84
N GLY A 117 13.55 -6.48 18.87
CA GLY A 117 12.61 -7.00 17.88
C GLY A 117 11.16 -6.78 18.30
N ARG A 118 10.22 -7.18 17.44
CA ARG A 118 8.76 -7.04 17.67
C ARG A 118 8.26 -7.49 19.05
N VAL A 119 8.81 -8.58 19.60
CA VAL A 119 8.36 -9.15 20.89
C VAL A 119 8.83 -8.25 22.04
N THR A 120 10.12 -7.90 22.02
CA THR A 120 10.72 -7.00 23.01
C THR A 120 10.10 -5.61 22.96
N ALA A 121 9.78 -5.11 21.76
CA ALA A 121 9.05 -3.85 21.62
C ALA A 121 7.67 -3.92 22.30
N MET A 122 6.93 -5.02 22.13
CA MET A 122 5.63 -5.20 22.79
C MET A 122 5.75 -5.30 24.32
N GLU A 123 6.79 -5.97 24.82
CA GLU A 123 7.07 -6.03 26.26
C GLU A 123 7.34 -4.64 26.82
N VAL A 124 8.20 -3.85 26.16
CA VAL A 124 8.49 -2.45 26.53
C VAL A 124 7.21 -1.60 26.52
N LEU A 125 6.41 -1.68 25.46
CA LEU A 125 5.15 -0.91 25.39
C LEU A 125 4.13 -1.33 26.45
N SER A 126 4.15 -2.59 26.91
CA SER A 126 3.27 -3.07 27.97
C SER A 126 3.67 -2.61 29.37
N GLU A 127 4.97 -2.42 29.59
CA GLU A 127 5.56 -2.03 30.88
C GLU A 127 5.57 -0.49 31.03
N TRP A 128 5.98 0.24 29.98
CA TRP A 128 6.01 1.70 29.96
C TRP A 128 4.89 2.27 29.08
N GLN A 129 3.70 2.37 29.68
CA GLN A 129 2.50 2.87 29.00
C GLN A 129 2.40 4.41 29.03
N GLY A 130 1.65 4.95 28.07
CA GLY A 130 1.31 6.38 28.00
C GLY A 130 2.23 7.21 27.11
N PRO A 131 1.95 8.52 26.96
CA PRO A 131 2.62 9.39 25.99
C PRO A 131 4.11 9.63 26.28
N HIS A 132 4.54 9.41 27.53
CA HIS A 132 5.94 9.52 27.96
C HIS A 132 6.58 8.15 28.26
N GLY A 133 5.92 7.05 27.90
CA GLY A 133 6.40 5.70 28.19
C GLY A 133 7.82 5.44 27.64
N LEU A 134 8.06 5.82 26.38
CA LEU A 134 9.38 5.66 25.75
C LEU A 134 10.47 6.51 26.40
N ALA A 135 10.13 7.69 26.94
CA ALA A 135 11.08 8.52 27.68
C ALA A 135 11.43 7.90 29.04
N ALA A 136 10.44 7.36 29.75
CA ALA A 136 10.66 6.63 31.00
C ALA A 136 11.50 5.36 30.78
N PHE A 137 11.29 4.65 29.68
CA PHE A 137 12.11 3.51 29.27
C PHE A 137 13.58 3.90 29.02
N ARG A 138 13.82 5.03 28.33
CA ARG A 138 15.18 5.58 28.15
C ARG A 138 15.82 5.89 29.50
N ASP A 139 15.13 6.63 30.36
CA ASP A 139 15.66 7.04 31.66
C ASP A 139 16.01 5.83 32.54
N TRP A 140 15.18 4.78 32.47
CA TRP A 140 15.42 3.50 33.12
C TRP A 140 16.64 2.76 32.56
N LEU A 141 16.86 2.77 31.24
CA LEU A 141 18.05 2.17 30.61
C LEU A 141 19.34 2.92 30.99
N ILE A 142 19.31 4.25 31.01
CA ILE A 142 20.46 5.08 31.43
C ILE A 142 20.80 4.81 32.90
N ALA A 143 19.79 4.71 33.76
CA ALA A 143 19.99 4.35 35.17
C ALA A 143 20.58 2.92 35.33
N ALA A 144 20.20 1.99 34.44
CA ALA A 144 20.75 0.63 34.42
C ALA A 144 22.23 0.60 34.08
N GLU A 145 22.65 1.37 33.08
CA GLU A 145 24.06 1.47 32.66
C GLU A 145 24.93 2.07 33.77
N GLN A 146 24.38 2.99 34.56
CA GLN A 146 25.06 3.63 35.69
C GLN A 146 25.12 2.77 36.96
N GLY A 147 24.61 1.54 36.93
CA GLY A 147 24.67 0.60 38.05
C GLY A 147 23.71 0.95 39.20
N ALA A 148 22.64 1.71 38.92
CA ALA A 148 21.68 2.17 39.93
C ALA A 148 20.58 1.14 40.28
N HIS A 149 20.48 0.03 39.53
CA HIS A 149 19.48 -1.02 39.81
C HIS A 149 20.01 -2.04 40.82
N THR A 150 19.19 -2.35 41.82
CA THR A 150 19.52 -3.36 42.84
C THR A 150 19.38 -4.78 42.25
N GLN A 151 20.24 -5.73 42.65
CA GLN A 151 20.22 -7.12 42.14
C GLN A 151 18.83 -7.80 42.26
N ALA A 152 18.05 -7.44 43.28
CA ALA A 152 16.69 -7.94 43.50
C ALA A 152 15.64 -7.34 42.54
N GLU A 153 15.86 -6.12 42.05
CA GLU A 153 15.04 -5.54 40.98
C GLU A 153 15.36 -6.26 39.68
N ILE A 154 16.65 -6.44 39.37
CA ILE A 154 17.18 -7.11 38.15
C ILE A 154 16.67 -8.55 37.98
N ASP A 155 16.53 -9.32 39.07
CA ASP A 155 16.14 -10.74 39.03
C ASP A 155 14.62 -10.99 38.91
N ALA A 156 13.77 -9.99 39.14
CA ALA A 156 12.30 -10.15 39.17
C ALA A 156 11.58 -9.86 37.84
N GLU A 157 12.23 -9.21 36.87
CA GLU A 157 11.55 -8.68 35.68
C GLU A 157 12.45 -8.82 34.43
N ASN A 158 12.01 -9.71 33.53
CA ASN A 158 12.28 -9.83 32.10
C ASN A 158 13.72 -9.91 31.55
N ALA A 159 13.93 -10.93 30.73
CA ALA A 159 15.15 -11.24 29.96
C ALA A 159 15.65 -10.11 29.03
N ILE A 160 14.85 -9.06 28.84
CA ILE A 160 15.14 -7.80 28.14
C ILE A 160 16.38 -7.11 28.74
N ARG A 161 16.56 -7.23 30.06
CA ARG A 161 17.57 -6.52 30.87
C ARG A 161 19.02 -6.87 30.57
N ARG A 162 19.30 -7.97 29.85
CA ARG A 162 20.67 -8.46 29.65
C ARG A 162 21.28 -8.10 28.29
N ARG A 163 20.49 -7.51 27.37
CA ARG A 163 20.88 -7.38 25.94
C ARG A 163 20.82 -5.98 25.36
N LEU A 164 20.31 -4.99 26.10
CA LEU A 164 20.14 -3.62 25.60
C LEU A 164 21.39 -2.81 25.93
N ILE A 165 22.25 -2.71 24.94
CA ILE A 165 23.56 -2.06 25.04
C ILE A 165 23.47 -0.82 24.16
N SER A 166 23.36 0.35 24.81
CA SER A 166 23.37 1.70 24.23
C SER A 166 22.09 2.17 23.53
N ILE A 167 21.47 3.21 24.09
CA ILE A 167 20.41 4.01 23.47
C ILE A 167 20.89 5.46 23.37
N ASP A 168 20.57 6.14 22.28
CA ASP A 168 20.91 7.56 22.13
C ASP A 168 20.18 8.40 23.21
N PRO A 169 20.88 9.28 23.96
CA PRO A 169 20.25 10.19 24.92
C PRO A 169 19.13 11.06 24.32
N ALA A 170 19.17 11.34 23.02
CA ALA A 170 18.14 12.09 22.30
C ALA A 170 16.85 11.29 22.05
N PHE A 171 16.84 9.96 22.33
CA PHE A 171 15.65 9.14 22.20
C PHE A 171 14.63 9.41 23.32
N PRO A 172 13.32 9.40 23.07
CA PRO A 172 12.68 9.44 21.76
C PRO A 172 12.72 10.85 21.17
N ASP A 173 12.98 10.98 19.86
CA ASP A 173 12.89 12.27 19.18
C ASP A 173 11.41 12.65 19.02
N PRO A 174 10.94 13.75 19.66
CA PRO A 174 9.53 14.15 19.58
C PRO A 174 9.10 14.54 18.16
N ARG A 175 10.04 14.90 17.28
CA ARG A 175 9.76 15.26 15.89
C ARG A 175 9.26 14.07 15.07
N VAL A 176 9.70 12.85 15.39
CA VAL A 176 9.23 11.63 14.71
C VAL A 176 7.75 11.42 15.01
N ALA A 177 7.36 11.48 16.29
CA ALA A 177 5.95 11.35 16.68
C ALA A 177 5.08 12.47 16.08
N ALA A 178 5.60 13.71 16.05
CA ALA A 178 4.91 14.84 15.44
C ALA A 178 4.71 14.66 13.92
N ALA A 179 5.69 14.10 13.20
CA ALA A 179 5.59 13.84 11.77
C ALA A 179 4.45 12.87 11.43
N TYR A 180 4.21 11.84 12.25
CA TYR A 180 3.10 10.91 12.07
C TYR A 180 1.75 11.45 12.57
N THR A 181 1.75 12.23 13.66
CA THR A 181 0.51 12.74 14.28
C THR A 181 -0.06 13.97 13.56
N SER A 182 0.80 14.76 12.92
CA SER A 182 0.41 15.98 12.20
C SER A 182 1.24 16.14 10.92
N PRO A 183 1.05 15.24 9.95
CA PRO A 183 1.77 15.31 8.69
C PRO A 183 1.32 16.52 7.86
N ASN A 184 2.21 17.04 7.02
CA ASN A 184 1.87 18.10 6.07
C ASN A 184 1.22 17.48 4.83
N VAL A 185 -0.12 17.59 4.77
CA VAL A 185 -0.98 17.01 3.74
C VAL A 185 -1.93 18.06 3.18
N ASP A 186 -2.44 17.81 1.97
CA ASP A 186 -3.52 18.58 1.36
C ASP A 186 -4.87 18.02 1.84
N ASP A 187 -5.70 18.87 2.46
CA ASP A 187 -7.02 18.54 3.00
C ASP A 187 -8.19 19.00 2.09
N SER A 188 -7.87 19.37 0.85
CA SER A 188 -8.86 19.77 -0.15
C SER A 188 -9.92 18.67 -0.39
N PRO A 189 -11.22 19.01 -0.39
CA PRO A 189 -12.31 18.07 -0.68
C PRO A 189 -12.53 17.86 -2.19
N GLU A 190 -11.59 18.29 -3.04
CA GLU A 190 -11.70 18.15 -4.49
C GLU A 190 -11.76 16.67 -4.91
N SER A 191 -12.80 16.31 -5.65
CA SER A 191 -12.99 14.95 -6.15
C SER A 191 -12.17 14.70 -7.41
N PHE A 192 -11.61 13.49 -7.50
CA PHE A 192 -10.85 13.06 -8.67
C PHE A 192 -11.74 12.90 -9.91
N GLN A 193 -11.29 13.42 -11.04
CA GLN A 193 -11.92 13.21 -12.34
C GLN A 193 -11.06 12.27 -13.19
N ARG A 194 -11.70 11.24 -13.77
CA ARG A 194 -11.04 10.33 -14.70
C ARG A 194 -11.32 10.74 -16.14
N GLU A 195 -10.26 10.88 -16.90
CA GLU A 195 -10.33 11.19 -18.33
C GLU A 195 -10.32 9.91 -19.17
N LEU A 196 -10.57 10.05 -20.48
CA LEU A 196 -10.50 8.92 -21.41
C LEU A 196 -9.03 8.70 -21.82
N PRO A 197 -8.54 7.44 -21.87
CA PRO A 197 -7.18 7.18 -22.35
C PRO A 197 -6.96 7.66 -23.79
N ASP A 198 -5.86 8.39 -24.02
CA ASP A 198 -5.40 8.81 -25.34
C ASP A 198 -4.54 7.70 -25.97
N LEU A 199 -5.17 6.85 -26.79
CA LEU A 199 -4.48 5.73 -27.42
C LEU A 199 -3.32 6.19 -28.34
N ASP A 200 -3.49 7.27 -29.08
CA ASP A 200 -2.48 7.72 -30.04
C ASP A 200 -1.29 8.37 -29.30
N GLY A 201 -1.57 9.10 -28.22
CA GLY A 201 -0.56 9.58 -27.29
C GLY A 201 0.21 8.43 -26.61
N ILE A 202 -0.49 7.40 -26.11
CA ILE A 202 0.14 6.20 -25.51
C ILE A 202 1.05 5.50 -26.52
N ARG A 203 0.56 5.31 -27.74
CA ARG A 203 1.33 4.71 -28.85
C ARG A 203 2.61 5.48 -29.15
N TRP A 204 2.52 6.80 -29.24
CA TRP A 204 3.68 7.66 -29.46
C TRP A 204 4.65 7.56 -28.28
N TYR A 205 4.15 7.70 -27.05
CA TYR A 205 4.94 7.66 -25.83
C TYR A 205 5.70 6.33 -25.66
N MET A 206 5.01 5.20 -25.81
CA MET A 206 5.60 3.87 -25.66
C MET A 206 6.66 3.57 -26.72
N SER A 207 6.48 4.07 -27.95
CA SER A 207 7.49 3.92 -29.01
C SER A 207 8.75 4.72 -28.72
N ARG A 208 8.61 5.92 -28.14
CA ARG A 208 9.72 6.86 -27.91
C ARG A 208 10.49 6.56 -26.63
N LYS A 209 9.78 6.17 -25.56
CA LYS A 209 10.34 6.03 -24.20
C LYS A 209 10.64 4.58 -23.81
N VAL A 210 9.88 3.63 -24.33
CA VAL A 210 9.97 2.20 -23.95
C VAL A 210 10.38 1.32 -25.13
N ASP A 211 10.51 1.89 -26.34
CA ASP A 211 10.87 1.21 -27.59
C ASP A 211 9.93 0.05 -27.93
N TRP A 212 8.63 0.24 -27.70
CA TRP A 212 7.62 -0.73 -28.10
C TRP A 212 7.10 -0.45 -29.50
N GLU A 213 7.05 -1.50 -30.32
CA GLU A 213 6.33 -1.47 -31.58
C GLU A 213 4.83 -1.25 -31.37
N GLN A 214 4.19 -0.55 -32.31
CA GLN A 214 2.77 -0.21 -32.26
C GLN A 214 1.87 -1.44 -32.06
N ALA A 215 2.20 -2.54 -32.73
CA ALA A 215 1.45 -3.80 -32.59
C ALA A 215 1.47 -4.35 -31.15
N LYS A 216 2.62 -4.25 -30.47
CA LYS A 216 2.78 -4.68 -29.08
C LYS A 216 2.03 -3.77 -28.11
N VAL A 217 2.05 -2.45 -28.37
CA VAL A 217 1.25 -1.48 -27.59
C VAL A 217 -0.22 -1.84 -27.70
N ASP A 218 -0.72 -2.04 -28.92
CA ASP A 218 -2.13 -2.37 -29.16
C ASP A 218 -2.55 -3.68 -28.49
N GLU A 219 -1.73 -4.73 -28.60
CA GLU A 219 -1.96 -6.02 -27.95
C GLU A 219 -2.15 -5.88 -26.43
N ARG A 220 -1.36 -5.01 -25.79
CA ARG A 220 -1.34 -4.85 -24.33
C ARG A 220 -2.32 -3.81 -23.82
N VAL A 221 -2.49 -2.70 -24.54
CA VAL A 221 -3.24 -1.52 -24.09
C VAL A 221 -4.71 -1.57 -24.50
N LEU A 222 -5.04 -2.09 -25.69
CA LEU A 222 -6.45 -2.14 -26.13
C LEU A 222 -7.36 -2.94 -25.19
N PRO A 223 -6.96 -4.09 -24.62
CA PRO A 223 -7.79 -4.79 -23.63
C PRO A 223 -8.06 -3.94 -22.39
N ILE A 224 -7.08 -3.13 -21.96
CA ILE A 224 -7.19 -2.24 -20.80
C ILE A 224 -8.17 -1.11 -21.11
N ILE A 225 -8.00 -0.41 -22.24
CA ILE A 225 -8.88 0.69 -22.64
C ILE A 225 -10.33 0.21 -22.81
N ARG A 226 -10.55 -0.95 -23.44
CA ARG A 226 -11.89 -1.55 -23.56
C ARG A 226 -12.53 -1.76 -22.20
N ARG A 227 -11.79 -2.37 -21.27
CA ARG A 227 -12.26 -2.61 -19.91
C ARG A 227 -12.55 -1.30 -19.16
N LEU A 228 -11.68 -0.29 -19.27
CA LEU A 228 -11.89 1.02 -18.67
C LEU A 228 -13.16 1.71 -19.19
N ASN A 229 -13.43 1.58 -20.49
CA ASN A 229 -14.63 2.14 -21.13
C ASN A 229 -15.92 1.37 -20.77
N GLU A 230 -15.84 0.06 -20.53
CA GLU A 230 -16.96 -0.75 -20.02
C GLU A 230 -17.40 -0.27 -18.63
N PHE A 231 -16.46 -0.06 -17.70
CA PHE A 231 -16.75 0.44 -16.35
C PHE A 231 -17.48 1.80 -16.35
N LYS A 232 -17.20 2.68 -17.31
CA LYS A 232 -17.86 3.99 -17.43
C LYS A 232 -19.30 3.91 -17.95
N LYS A 233 -19.65 2.88 -18.73
CA LYS A 233 -21.02 2.64 -19.21
C LYS A 233 -21.91 1.98 -18.14
N GLU A 234 -21.30 1.29 -17.18
CA GLU A 234 -21.98 0.48 -16.16
C GLU A 234 -22.26 1.22 -14.85
N SER A 235 -22.38 2.56 -14.86
CA SER A 235 -22.76 3.36 -13.67
C SER A 235 -24.14 3.01 -13.07
N GLN A 236 -24.86 2.03 -13.64
CA GLN A 236 -25.97 1.29 -13.02
C GLN A 236 -25.65 -0.22 -12.92
N ALA A 237 -24.62 -0.63 -12.18
CA ALA A 237 -24.34 -2.05 -12.00
C ALA A 237 -25.36 -2.70 -11.05
N GLN A 238 -26.05 -3.75 -11.52
CA GLN A 238 -26.86 -4.63 -10.69
C GLN A 238 -26.01 -5.27 -9.57
N LEU A 239 -26.64 -5.44 -8.41
CA LEU A 239 -26.07 -6.01 -7.17
C LEU A 239 -25.22 -7.29 -7.37
N ASP A 240 -25.53 -8.10 -8.38
CA ASP A 240 -24.84 -9.36 -8.72
C ASP A 240 -23.35 -9.20 -9.07
N ARG A 241 -22.86 -8.00 -9.40
CA ARG A 241 -21.44 -7.76 -9.68
C ARG A 241 -20.59 -7.57 -8.42
N TYR A 242 -21.17 -6.97 -7.37
CA TYR A 242 -20.49 -6.79 -6.08
C TYR A 242 -20.44 -8.10 -5.31
N PHE A 243 -21.47 -8.93 -5.46
CA PHE A 243 -21.48 -10.28 -4.93
C PHE A 243 -21.03 -11.26 -6.02
N ARG A 244 -19.74 -11.58 -6.04
CA ARG A 244 -19.33 -12.87 -6.62
C ARG A 244 -19.96 -13.97 -5.78
N ILE A 245 -21.15 -14.42 -6.18
CA ILE A 245 -21.70 -15.68 -5.67
C ILE A 245 -20.77 -16.74 -6.21
N ASP A 246 -19.84 -17.16 -5.36
CA ASP A 246 -18.87 -18.20 -5.65
C ASP A 246 -19.64 -19.54 -5.70
N SER A 247 -20.31 -19.78 -6.82
CA SER A 247 -21.21 -20.92 -7.03
C SER A 247 -20.52 -22.27 -6.80
N GLU A 248 -19.18 -22.30 -6.92
CA GLU A 248 -18.33 -23.44 -6.67
C GLU A 248 -18.12 -23.72 -5.15
N ARG A 249 -18.06 -22.68 -4.29
CA ARG A 249 -18.01 -22.85 -2.82
C ARG A 249 -19.33 -23.38 -2.25
N LEU A 250 -20.47 -23.02 -2.87
CA LEU A 250 -21.76 -23.60 -2.50
C LEU A 250 -21.86 -25.09 -2.86
N LYS A 251 -21.14 -25.56 -3.89
CA LYS A 251 -21.12 -26.99 -4.27
C LYS A 251 -20.17 -27.83 -3.41
N THR A 252 -19.09 -27.24 -2.90
CA THR A 252 -18.02 -27.96 -2.18
C THR A 252 -18.11 -27.88 -0.66
N THR A 253 -18.97 -27.01 -0.10
CA THR A 253 -19.27 -27.11 1.33
C THR A 253 -20.16 -28.33 1.54
N GLN A 254 -19.57 -29.43 2.02
CA GLN A 254 -20.32 -30.50 2.67
C GLN A 254 -21.16 -29.87 3.79
N THR A 255 -22.40 -29.51 3.46
CA THR A 255 -23.37 -29.02 4.43
C THR A 255 -23.59 -30.16 5.41
N SER A 256 -23.02 -30.02 6.61
CA SER A 256 -23.19 -30.99 7.68
C SER A 256 -24.69 -31.30 7.85
N SER A 257 -25.03 -32.53 8.21
CA SER A 257 -26.42 -32.96 8.44
C SER A 257 -27.21 -31.98 9.31
N ARG A 258 -26.52 -31.31 10.26
CA ARG A 258 -27.08 -30.27 11.14
C ARG A 258 -27.48 -29.00 10.39
N VAL A 259 -26.66 -28.54 9.44
CA VAL A 259 -26.95 -27.35 8.60
C VAL A 259 -28.13 -27.62 7.68
N ARG A 260 -28.22 -28.80 7.04
CA ARG A 260 -29.40 -29.16 6.22
C ARG A 260 -30.68 -29.18 7.03
N LYS A 261 -30.64 -29.70 8.27
CA LYS A 261 -31.79 -29.76 9.17
C LYS A 261 -32.21 -28.38 9.67
N ALA A 262 -31.27 -27.44 9.83
CA ALA A 262 -31.56 -26.05 10.17
C ALA A 262 -32.18 -25.27 8.99
N VAL A 263 -31.64 -25.43 7.78
CA VAL A 263 -32.17 -24.80 6.56
C VAL A 263 -33.59 -25.29 6.26
N ALA A 264 -33.87 -26.59 6.42
CA ALA A 264 -35.22 -27.15 6.25
C ALA A 264 -36.24 -26.64 7.28
N ARG A 265 -35.78 -26.20 8.47
CA ARG A 265 -36.64 -25.57 9.49
C ARG A 265 -36.87 -24.09 9.23
N LEU A 266 -35.92 -23.41 8.59
CA LEU A 266 -36.04 -22.00 8.20
C LEU A 266 -36.90 -21.80 6.94
N MET A 267 -37.12 -22.87 6.17
CA MET A 267 -37.93 -22.87 4.95
C MET A 267 -39.19 -23.73 5.10
N PRO A 268 -40.19 -23.28 5.88
CA PRO A 268 -41.58 -23.45 5.44
C PRO A 268 -42.47 -22.26 5.86
N ALA A 269 -42.56 -21.23 5.01
CA ALA A 269 -43.65 -20.24 5.08
C ALA A 269 -43.97 -19.54 3.73
N ALA A 270 -43.43 -20.00 2.61
CA ALA A 270 -43.61 -19.34 1.30
C ALA A 270 -44.54 -20.08 0.31
N ASN A 271 -45.11 -21.24 0.68
CA ASN A 271 -45.97 -22.01 -0.25
C ASN A 271 -47.27 -22.58 0.36
N ALA A 272 -47.74 -22.02 1.48
CA ALA A 272 -49.01 -22.40 2.10
C ALA A 272 -50.08 -21.29 2.00
N ALA A 273 -50.08 -20.53 0.90
CA ALA A 273 -51.14 -19.56 0.59
C ALA A 273 -51.60 -19.69 -0.88
N ALA A 274 -52.09 -20.87 -1.26
CA ALA A 274 -52.92 -21.02 -2.46
C ALA A 274 -54.24 -21.70 -2.05
N ARG A 275 -55.31 -20.89 -2.03
CA ARG A 275 -56.69 -21.30 -1.73
C ARG A 275 -57.21 -22.31 -2.76
N PRO A 276 -58.07 -23.28 -2.38
CA PRO A 276 -58.69 -24.20 -3.31
C PRO A 276 -59.93 -23.57 -3.96
N GLY A 277 -60.05 -23.67 -5.29
CA GLY A 277 -61.32 -23.56 -6.01
C GLY A 277 -61.42 -22.46 -7.06
N ALA A 278 -61.20 -22.80 -8.33
CA ALA A 278 -62.02 -22.34 -9.46
C ALA A 278 -61.60 -23.10 -10.74
N LYS A 279 -62.60 -23.37 -11.59
CA LYS A 279 -62.63 -24.40 -12.64
C LYS A 279 -61.78 -24.07 -13.88
N LYS A 280 -61.33 -25.13 -14.55
CA LYS A 280 -60.80 -25.15 -15.93
C LYS A 280 -61.78 -24.47 -16.90
N GLN A 281 -61.29 -23.55 -17.72
CA GLN A 281 -61.91 -23.20 -18.99
C GLN A 281 -60.85 -23.22 -20.10
N ARG A 282 -61.12 -24.05 -21.11
CA ARG A 282 -60.34 -24.24 -22.34
C ARG A 282 -60.94 -23.34 -23.42
N THR A 283 -60.11 -22.53 -24.07
CA THR A 283 -60.34 -21.95 -25.42
C THR A 283 -58.96 -21.46 -25.91
N ARG A 284 -58.24 -22.12 -26.83
CA ARG A 284 -58.34 -22.24 -28.30
C ARG A 284 -58.31 -20.91 -29.08
N ILE A 285 -57.29 -20.83 -29.96
CA ILE A 285 -57.22 -20.22 -31.32
C ILE A 285 -56.65 -18.79 -31.45
N GLY A 286 -55.72 -18.64 -32.42
CA GLY A 286 -55.32 -17.38 -33.08
C GLY A 286 -53.80 -17.11 -33.01
N GLN A 287 -52.92 -17.79 -33.76
CA GLN A 287 -52.49 -17.50 -35.15
C GLN A 287 -51.92 -16.07 -35.40
N ILE A 288 -50.76 -16.05 -36.11
CA ILE A 288 -50.41 -15.17 -37.27
C ILE A 288 -49.74 -13.80 -36.90
N ILE A 289 -48.56 -13.34 -37.39
CA ILE A 289 -47.72 -13.54 -38.61
C ILE A 289 -46.25 -13.10 -38.36
N GLN A 290 -45.32 -13.70 -39.13
CA GLN A 290 -43.97 -13.22 -39.46
C GLN A 290 -43.95 -11.98 -40.39
N LEU A 291 -43.07 -11.03 -40.13
CA LEU A 291 -42.09 -10.61 -41.14
C LEU A 291 -40.71 -10.62 -40.49
#